data_AF-A0A0F6IKT9-F1
#
_entry.id   AF-A0A0F6IKT9-F1
#
_cell.length_a   1.000
_cell.length_b   1.000
_cell.length_c   1.000
_cell.angle_alpha   90.00
_cell.angle_beta   90.00
_cell.angle_gamma   90.00
#
_symmetry.space_group_name_H-M   'P 1'
#
loop_
_entity.id
_entity.type
_entity.pdbx_description
1 polymer ?
#
loop_
_entity_poly.entity_id
_entity_poly.type
_entity_poly.pdbx_seq_one_letter_code
_entity_poly.pdbx_strand_id
1 'polypeptide(L)' 'METKIAIYSDVVCPWCYIGKKRLEDAISIRKKSYPDDKIEIEWRAFQLNPDLAPEGED' A
#
# COMPACT_ATOMS: atom_id res chain seq x y z
N MET A 1 -4.25 21.11 0.71
CA MET A 1 -3.24 20.44 -0.13
C MET A 1 -3.82 19.09 -0.53
N GLU A 2 -3.52 18.60 -1.73
CA GLU A 2 -4.01 17.30 -2.20
C GLU A 2 -2.80 16.41 -2.47
N THR A 3 -2.75 15.27 -1.79
CA THR A 3 -1.65 14.30 -1.88
C THR A 3 -2.21 12.99 -2.42
N LYS A 4 -1.78 12.57 -3.61
CA LYS A 4 -2.13 11.27 -4.19
C LYS A 4 -1.00 10.28 -3.96
N ILE A 5 -1.33 9.08 -3.49
CA ILE A 5 -0.38 8.01 -3.22
C ILE A 5 -0.82 6.76 -3.99
N ALA A 6 -0.03 6.35 -4.98
CA ALA A 6 -0.21 5.07 -5.66
C ALA A 6 0.57 3.97 -4.92
N ILE A 7 -0.11 2.88 -4.55
CA ILE A 7 0.45 1.75 -3.83
C ILE A 7 0.42 0.53 -4.74
N TYR A 8 1.59 -0.01 -5.05
CA TYR A 8 1.73 -1.31 -5.70
C TYR A 8 1.85 -2.38 -4.63
N SER A 9 0.99 -3.39 -4.68
CA SER A 9 0.92 -4.44 -3.67
C SER A 9 0.67 -5.80 -4.30
N ASP A 10 1.39 -6.80 -3.79
CA ASP A 10 1.10 -8.20 -3.98
C ASP A 10 0.46 -8.78 -2.71
N VAL A 11 -0.50 -9.68 -2.87
CA VAL A 11 -1.22 -10.35 -1.78
C VAL A 11 -0.34 -11.34 -1.01
N VAL A 12 0.67 -11.93 -1.64
CA VAL A 12 1.58 -12.88 -0.98
C VAL A 12 2.69 -12.19 -0.20
N CYS A 13 2.87 -10.87 -0.38
CA CYS A 13 3.97 -10.12 0.20
C CYS A 13 3.69 -9.74 1.67
N PRO A 14 4.38 -10.33 2.67
CA PRO A 14 4.19 -9.96 4.07
C PRO A 14 4.57 -8.49 4.35
N TRP A 15 5.54 -7.97 3.60
CA TRP A 15 5.98 -6.58 3.73
C TRP A 15 4.97 -5.57 3.18
N CYS A 16 4.21 -5.92 2.14
CA CYS A 16 3.12 -5.08 1.65
C CYS A 16 2.05 -4.90 2.73
N TYR A 17 1.73 -5.96 3.48
CA TYR A 17 0.80 -5.87 4.62
C TYR A 17 1.32 -4.98 5.76
N ILE A 18 2.59 -5.17 6.16
CA ILE A 18 3.23 -4.33 7.18
C ILE A 18 3.29 -2.87 6.73
N GLY A 19 3.64 -2.64 5.46
CA GLY A 19 3.71 -1.31 4.84
C GLY A 19 2.35 -0.60 4.84
N LYS A 20 1.27 -1.32 4.51
CA LYS A 20 -0.10 -0.79 4.59
C LYS A 20 -0.42 -0.28 6.00
N LYS A 21 -0.13 -1.07 7.05
CA LYS A 21 -0.37 -0.65 8.43
C LYS A 21 0.44 0.58 8.84
N ARG A 22 1.73 0.61 8.49
CA ARG A 22 2.58 1.77 8.76
C ARG A 22 2.10 3.03 8.02
N LEU A 23 1.60 2.89 6.79
CA LEU A 23 1.05 4.01 6.03
C LEU A 23 -0.26 4.53 6.65
N GLU A 24 -1.15 3.63 7.07
CA GLU A 24 -2.38 3.99 7.79
C GLU A 24 -2.05 4.82 9.05
N ASP A 25 -1.07 4.39 9.84
CA ASP A 25 -0.61 5.12 11.04
C ASP A 25 -0.02 6.49 10.69
N ALA A 26 0.83 6.56 9.67
CA ALA A 26 1.44 7.82 9.23
C ALA A 26 0.39 8.83 8.73
N ILE A 27 -0.63 8.37 8.00
CA ILE A 27 -1.76 9.20 7.56
C ILE A 27 -2.53 9.73 8.76
N SER A 28 -2.79 8.89 9.77
CA SER A 28 -3.46 9.30 11.00
C SER A 28 -2.67 10.40 11.74
N ILE A 29 -1.35 10.24 11.86
CA ILE A 29 -0.46 11.25 12.46
C ILE A 29 -0.52 12.55 11.64
N ARG A 30 -0.41 12.46 10.32
CA ARG A 30 -0.41 13.64 9.44
C ARG A 30 -1.70 14.44 9.54
N LYS A 31 -2.86 13.78 9.59
CA LYS A 31 -4.16 14.44 9.73
C LYS A 31 -4.32 15.21 11.05
N LYS A 32 -3.55 14.87 12.10
CA LYS A 32 -3.54 15.67 13.35
C LYS A 32 -2.88 17.04 13.15
N SER A 33 -1.82 17.09 12.35
CA SER A 33 -1.09 18.34 12.06
C SER A 33 -1.71 19.13 10.90
N TYR A 34 -2.35 18.42 9.96
CA TYR A 34 -2.95 19.00 8.76
C TYR A 34 -4.35 18.42 8.53
N PRO A 35 -5.37 18.91 9.26
CA PRO A 35 -6.74 18.37 9.18
C PRO A 35 -7.36 18.48 7.79
N ASP A 36 -6.99 19.52 7.03
CA ASP A 36 -7.52 19.79 5.69
C ASP A 36 -6.71 19.11 4.56
N ASP A 37 -5.71 18.30 4.90
CA ASP A 37 -4.94 17.56 3.89
C ASP A 37 -5.77 16.42 3.31
N LYS A 38 -6.02 16.49 2.00
CA LYS A 38 -6.77 15.45 1.27
C LYS A 38 -5.78 14.44 0.75
N ILE A 39 -5.76 13.26 1.38
CA ILE A 39 -4.93 12.14 0.97
C ILE A 39 -5.79 11.14 0.22
N GLU A 40 -5.45 10.93 -1.05
CA GLU A 40 -6.09 9.94 -1.93
C GLU A 40 -5.14 8.75 -2.11
N ILE A 41 -5.67 7.54 -1.93
CA ILE A 41 -4.91 6.30 -2.11
C ILE A 41 -5.43 5.58 -3.35
N GLU A 42 -4.54 5.28 -4.27
CA GLU A 42 -4.81 4.42 -5.41
C GLU A 42 -4.07 3.08 -5.23
N TRP A 43 -4.79 1.97 -5.35
CA TRP A 43 -4.20 0.63 -5.29
C TRP A 43 -3.94 0.08 -6.68
N ARG A 44 -2.74 -0.44 -6.88
CA ARG A 44 -2.29 -1.10 -8.11
C ARG A 44 -1.85 -2.52 -7.76
N ALA A 45 -2.34 -3.49 -8.53
CA ALA A 45 -1.89 -4.87 -8.39
C ALA A 45 -0.41 -4.97 -8.78
N PHE A 46 0.33 -5.83 -8.07
CA PHE A 46 1.69 -6.22 -8.39
C PHE A 46 1.82 -7.73 -8.24
N GLN A 47 2.61 -8.35 -9.10
CA GLN A 47 3.00 -9.75 -8.99
C GLN A 47 4.51 -9.81 -8.74
N LEU A 48 4.92 -10.33 -7.59
CA LEU A 48 6.31 -10.51 -7.22
C LEU A 48 7.00 -11.53 -8.13
N ASN A 49 6.28 -12.61 -8.47
CA ASN A 49 6.72 -13.62 -9.42
C ASN A 49 5.65 -13.80 -10.52
N PRO A 50 5.74 -13.04 -11.63
CA PRO A 50 4.82 -13.17 -12.77
C PRO A 50 4.91 -14.51 -13.49
N ASP A 51 6.02 -15.22 -13.35
CA ASP A 51 6.28 -16.51 -14.00
C ASP A 51 5.88 -17.70 -13.11
N LEU A 52 5.28 -17.45 -11.94
CA LEU A 52 4.84 -18.48 -11.01
C LEU A 52 3.81 -19.40 -11.68
N ALA A 53 4.08 -20.70 -11.67
CA ALA A 53 3.16 -21.71 -12.18
C ALA A 53 1.85 -21.74 -11.35
N PRO A 54 0.70 -22.11 -11.93
CA PRO A 54 -0.58 -22.20 -11.21
C PRO A 54 -0.53 -23.11 -9.97
N GLU A 55 0.35 -24.10 -9.96
CA GLU A 55 0.56 -25.04 -8.86
C GLU A 55 1.34 -24.44 -7.69
N GLY A 56 1.97 -23.27 -7.88
CA GLY A 56 2.83 -22.61 -6.91
C GLY A 56 4.27 -23.14 -6.90
N GLU A 57 5.03 -22.71 -5.89
CA GLU A 57 6.38 -23.19 -5.58
C GLU A 57 6.35 -23.77 -4.16
N ASP A 58 7.17 -24.80 -3.90
CA ASP A 58 7.33 -25.44 -2.59
C ASP A 58 8.13 -24.57 -1.59
#